data_AF-P0DM14-F1
#
_entry.id   AF-P0DM14-F1
#
_cell.length_a   1.000
_cell.length_b   1.000
_cell.length_c   1.000
_cell.angle_alpha   90.00
_cell.angle_beta   90.00
_cell.angle_gamma   90.00
#
_symmetry.space_group_name_H-M   'P 1'
#
loop_
_entity.id
_entity.type
_entity.pdbx_description
1 polymer ?
#
loop_
_entity_poly.entity_id
_entity_poly.type
_entity_poly.pdbx_seq_one_letter_code
_entity_poly.pdbx_strand_id
1 'polypeptide(L)' 'ACLGQWDSCDPKASKCCPNYACEWKYPWCRYKLF' A
#
# COMPACT_ATOMS: atom_id res chain seq x y z
N ALA A 1 5.92 1.04 12.25
CA ALA A 1 4.55 0.59 11.92
C ALA A 1 4.40 0.55 10.40
N CYS A 2 3.71 -0.45 9.87
CA CYS A 2 3.35 -0.52 8.46
C CYS A 2 1.87 -0.12 8.29
N LEU A 3 1.52 0.36 7.11
CA LEU A 3 0.17 0.78 6.74
C LEU A 3 -0.69 -0.44 6.39
N GLY A 4 -1.89 -0.51 6.96
CA GLY A 4 -2.85 -1.59 6.76
C GLY A 4 -3.68 -1.42 5.49
N GLN A 5 -4.63 -2.32 5.27
CA GLN A 5 -5.54 -2.23 4.12
C GLN A 5 -6.33 -0.90 4.18
N TRP A 6 -6.40 -0.19 3.05
CA TRP A 6 -7.07 1.11 2.89
C TRP A 6 -6.39 2.32 3.52
N ASP A 7 -5.28 2.14 4.23
CA ASP A 7 -4.46 3.28 4.67
C ASP A 7 -3.88 4.01 3.47
N SER A 8 -3.95 5.34 3.46
CA SER A 8 -3.33 6.16 2.43
C SER A 8 -1.82 5.95 2.40
N CYS A 9 -1.28 5.77 1.21
CA CYS A 9 0.13 5.44 1.02
C CYS A 9 0.74 6.22 -0.14
N ASP A 10 2.05 6.43 -0.06
CA ASP A 10 2.83 7.03 -1.13
C ASP A 10 3.37 5.94 -2.08
N PRO A 11 3.05 5.99 -3.38
CA PRO A 11 3.52 5.00 -4.34
C PRO A 11 5.04 5.05 -4.56
N LYS A 12 5.68 6.19 -4.26
CA LYS A 12 7.15 6.34 -4.32
C LYS A 12 7.86 5.84 -3.05
N ALA A 13 7.13 5.66 -1.95
CA ALA A 13 7.68 5.28 -0.64
C ALA A 13 6.69 4.39 0.10
N SER A 14 6.40 3.20 -0.46
CA SER A 14 5.41 2.29 0.12
C SER A 14 5.81 1.87 1.53
N LYS A 15 5.03 2.31 2.52
CA LYS A 15 5.09 1.84 3.91
C LYS A 15 4.03 0.79 4.22
N CYS A 16 3.41 0.23 3.18
CA CYS A 16 2.41 -0.82 3.32
C CYS A 16 3.01 -2.07 3.99
N CYS A 17 2.21 -2.82 4.74
CA CYS A 17 2.68 -4.10 5.29
C CYS A 17 3.06 -5.08 4.15
N PRO A 18 3.85 -6.13 4.40
CA PRO A 18 4.42 -7.00 3.36
C PRO A 18 3.40 -7.55 2.34
N ASN A 19 2.16 -7.76 2.77
CA ASN A 19 1.05 -8.28 1.96
C ASN A 19 0.26 -7.20 1.22
N TYR A 20 0.63 -5.93 1.37
CA TYR A 20 -0.04 -4.80 0.76
C TYR A 20 0.92 -4.06 -0.17
N ALA A 21 0.41 -3.62 -1.32
CA ALA A 21 1.09 -2.76 -2.27
C ALA A 21 0.43 -1.38 -2.30
N CYS A 22 1.27 -0.37 -2.46
CA CYS A 22 0.86 0.97 -2.84
C CYS A 22 1.13 1.15 -4.32
N GLU A 23 0.10 1.29 -5.13
CA GLU A 23 0.27 1.54 -6.57
C GLU A 23 -0.04 2.99 -6.89
N TRP A 24 0.60 3.57 -7.89
CA TRP A 24 0.33 4.96 -8.28
C TRP A 24 -1.14 5.19 -8.66
N LYS A 25 -1.81 4.18 -9.21
CA LYS A 25 -3.22 4.21 -9.58
C LYS A 25 -4.15 4.21 -8.35
N TYR A 26 -3.64 3.75 -7.21
CA TYR A 26 -4.43 3.58 -6.01
C TYR A 26 -3.59 4.03 -4.80
N PRO A 27 -3.71 5.30 -4.38
CA PRO A 27 -2.91 5.91 -3.33
C PRO A 27 -3.30 5.41 -1.92
N TRP A 28 -3.59 4.11 -1.80
CA TRP A 28 -3.84 3.42 -0.55
C TRP A 28 -3.35 1.97 -0.62
N CYS A 29 -2.96 1.44 0.52
CA CYS A 29 -2.43 0.10 0.66
C CYS A 29 -3.53 -0.92 0.36
N ARG A 30 -3.28 -1.77 -0.65
CA ARG A 30 -4.19 -2.85 -1.02
C ARG A 30 -3.45 -4.15 -1.09
N TYR A 31 -4.16 -5.25 -0.88
CA TYR A 31 -3.55 -6.57 -0.90
C TYR A 31 -2.82 -6.81 -2.22
N LYS A 32 -1.59 -7.31 -2.16
CA LYS A 32 -0.84 -7.82 -3.32
C LYS A 32 -1.53 -9.10 -3.76
N LEU A 33 -2.60 -9.00 -4.54
CA LEU A 33 -3.26 -10.19 -5.07
C LEU A 33 -2.63 -10.70 -6.37
N PHE A 34 -1.82 -9.91 -7.07
CA PHE A 34 -1.03 -10.29 -8.24
C PHE A 34 0.15 -9.32 -8.39
#